data_AF-A0A939UQ71-F1
#
_entry.id   AF-A0A939UQ71-F1
#
_cell.length_a   1.000
_cell.length_b   1.000
_cell.length_c   1.000
_cell.angle_alpha   90.00
_cell.angle_beta   90.00
_cell.angle_gamma   90.00
#
_symmetry.space_group_name_H-M   'P 1'
#
loop_
_entity.id
_entity.type
_entity.pdbx_description
1 polymer ?
#
loop_
_entity_poly.entity_id
_entity_poly.type
_entity_poly.pdbx_seq_one_letter_code
_entity_poly.pdbx_strand_id
1 'polypeptide(L)'
;EYLRHVRFVCLALTEAYIDARYDDIVRHACDIEARLEPPPSKAALAADNRAFINGFRRAGEKVTVIDSDYEGAVRALADEITEDREKRQP
;
A
#
# COMPACT_ATOMS: atom_id res chain seq x y z
N GLU A 1 4.69 -13.65 -21.95
CA GLU A 1 5.88 -12.84 -21.65
C GLU A 1 5.63 -11.58 -20.80
N TYR A 2 4.41 -11.09 -20.60
CA TYR A 2 4.17 -9.86 -19.79
C TYR A 2 4.42 -10.02 -18.28
N LEU A 3 4.20 -11.21 -17.71
CA LEU A 3 4.24 -11.44 -16.26
C LEU A 3 5.60 -11.12 -15.62
N ARG A 4 6.72 -11.30 -16.34
CA ARG A 4 8.07 -10.91 -15.85
C ARG A 4 8.23 -9.41 -15.63
N HIS A 5 7.33 -8.58 -16.16
CA HIS A 5 7.31 -7.13 -15.96
C HIS A 5 6.33 -6.68 -14.87
N VAL A 6 5.48 -7.59 -14.37
CA VAL A 6 4.58 -7.32 -13.25
C VAL A 6 5.36 -7.47 -11.95
N ARG A 7 5.12 -6.56 -11.01
CA ARG A 7 5.65 -6.63 -9.65
C ARG A 7 4.49 -6.56 -8.68
N PHE A 8 4.53 -7.45 -7.71
CA PHE A 8 3.61 -7.43 -6.61
C PHE A 8 4.23 -6.65 -5.46
N VAL A 9 3.48 -5.72 -4.89
CA VAL A 9 3.93 -4.88 -3.78
C VAL A 9 2.84 -4.77 -2.73
N CYS A 10 3.25 -4.85 -1.46
CA CYS A 10 2.39 -4.58 -0.32
C CYS A 10 2.67 -3.18 0.21
N LEU A 11 1.69 -2.29 0.05
CA LEU A 11 1.67 -0.99 0.68
C LEU A 11 0.69 -1.05 1.85
N ALA A 12 1.18 -0.71 3.04
CA ALA A 12 0.37 -0.70 4.26
C ALA A 12 0.65 0.58 5.06
N LEU A 13 -0.28 0.96 5.93
CA LEU A 13 -0.18 2.15 6.76
C LEU A 13 0.12 1.75 8.21
N THR A 14 0.72 2.62 9.02
CA THR A 14 0.72 2.39 10.48
C THR A 14 -0.67 2.67 11.06
N GLU A 15 -0.98 2.08 12.22
CA GLU A 15 -2.22 2.40 12.94
C GLU A 15 -2.29 3.88 13.32
N ALA A 16 -1.14 4.49 13.69
CA ALA A 16 -1.05 5.92 13.98
C ALA A 16 -1.34 6.79 12.76
N TYR A 17 -0.84 6.40 11.58
CA TYR A 17 -1.14 7.11 10.33
C TYR A 17 -2.64 7.03 9.99
N ILE A 18 -3.23 5.84 10.08
CA ILE A 18 -4.68 5.65 9.87
C ILE A 18 -5.47 6.50 10.85
N ASP A 19 -5.10 6.52 12.13
CA ASP A 19 -5.81 7.29 13.14
C ASP A 19 -5.78 8.80 12.84
N ALA A 20 -4.59 9.32 12.48
CA ALA A 20 -4.38 10.73 12.20
C ALA A 20 -4.97 11.19 10.85
N ARG A 21 -5.11 10.30 9.87
CA ARG A 21 -5.45 10.65 8.47
C ARG A 21 -6.68 9.91 7.91
N TYR A 22 -7.52 9.34 8.78
CA TYR A 22 -8.67 8.53 8.35
C TYR A 22 -9.57 9.23 7.33
N ASP A 23 -9.92 10.50 7.55
CA ASP A 23 -10.81 11.24 6.66
C ASP A 23 -10.20 11.44 5.27
N ASP A 24 -8.88 11.72 5.21
CA ASP A 24 -8.15 11.82 3.94
C ASP A 24 -8.12 10.47 3.21
N ILE A 25 -7.86 9.38 3.94
CA ILE A 25 -7.85 8.02 3.37
C ILE A 25 -9.21 7.67 2.76
N VAL A 26 -10.30 7.96 3.48
CA VAL A 26 -11.67 7.70 2.99
C VAL A 26 -11.99 8.57 1.79
N ARG A 27 -11.62 9.85 1.83
CA ARG A 27 -11.85 10.79 0.73
C ARG A 27 -11.20 10.31 -0.58
N HIS A 28 -9.97 9.81 -0.49
CA HIS A 28 -9.19 9.36 -1.64
C HIS A 28 -9.40 7.87 -2.01
N ALA A 29 -10.19 7.12 -1.25
CA ALA A 29 -10.43 5.69 -1.50
C ALA A 29 -11.15 5.40 -2.84
N CYS A 30 -11.73 6.43 -3.47
CA CYS A 30 -12.61 6.34 -4.63
C CYS A 30 -12.35 7.45 -5.67
N ASP A 31 -11.13 8.00 -5.74
CA ASP A 31 -10.83 9.12 -6.66
C ASP A 31 -11.03 8.78 -8.15
N ILE A 32 -10.87 7.49 -8.51
CA ILE A 32 -10.97 7.01 -9.89
C ILE A 32 -12.35 6.42 -10.18
N GLU A 33 -12.90 5.64 -9.25
CA GLU A 33 -14.20 4.97 -9.40
C GLU A 33 -15.08 5.25 -8.17
N ALA A 34 -16.32 5.70 -8.40
CA ALA A 34 -17.29 5.97 -7.35
C ALA A 34 -17.83 4.66 -6.76
N ARG A 35 -17.22 4.17 -5.68
CA ARG A 35 -17.74 3.02 -4.94
C ARG A 35 -19.05 3.42 -4.25
N LEU A 36 -20.06 2.56 -4.36
CA LEU A 36 -21.37 2.73 -3.71
C LEU A 36 -21.37 2.27 -2.24
N GLU A 37 -20.28 1.64 -1.79
CA GLU A 37 -20.14 1.09 -0.45
C GLU A 37 -19.84 2.20 0.57
N PRO A 38 -20.42 2.14 1.78
CA PRO A 38 -20.02 3.03 2.85
C PRO A 38 -18.55 2.80 3.20
N PRO A 39 -17.80 3.86 3.57
CA PRO A 39 -16.42 3.71 3.98
C PRO A 39 -16.30 2.81 5.22
N PRO A 40 -15.21 2.02 5.34
CA PRO A 40 -14.98 1.19 6.50
C PRO A 40 -14.75 2.06 7.73
N SER A 41 -15.16 1.61 8.92
CA SER A 41 -14.81 2.32 10.15
C SER A 41 -13.28 2.36 10.35
N LYS A 42 -12.78 3.37 11.05
CA LYS A 42 -11.36 3.47 11.42
C LYS A 42 -10.81 2.18 12.05
N ALA A 43 -11.58 1.56 12.93
CA ALA A 43 -11.20 0.32 13.59
C ALA A 43 -11.16 -0.88 12.62
N ALA A 44 -12.12 -0.97 11.69
CA ALA A 44 -12.12 -2.00 10.66
C ALA A 44 -10.93 -1.82 9.71
N LEU A 45 -10.68 -0.61 9.24
CA LEU A 45 -9.54 -0.27 8.38
C LEU A 45 -8.20 -0.63 9.04
N ALA A 46 -8.02 -0.27 10.32
CA ALA A 46 -6.81 -0.63 11.06
C ALA A 46 -6.66 -2.15 11.24
N ALA A 47 -7.76 -2.86 11.48
CA ALA A 47 -7.76 -4.32 11.62
C ALA A 47 -7.37 -5.02 10.32
N ASP A 48 -7.96 -4.61 9.19
CA ASP A 48 -7.64 -5.16 7.87
C ASP A 48 -6.19 -4.89 7.50
N ASN A 49 -5.73 -3.65 7.68
CA ASN A 49 -4.36 -3.26 7.40
C ASN A 49 -3.35 -4.08 8.24
N ARG A 50 -3.62 -4.32 9.53
CA ARG A 50 -2.80 -5.21 10.38
C ARG A 50 -2.84 -6.65 9.91
N ALA A 51 -4.00 -7.15 9.45
CA ALA A 51 -4.12 -8.51 8.91
C ALA A 51 -3.26 -8.69 7.65
N PHE A 52 -3.25 -7.71 6.75
CA PHE A 52 -2.39 -7.71 5.55
C PHE A 52 -0.91 -7.68 5.91
N ILE A 53 -0.47 -6.75 6.77
CA ILE A 53 0.93 -6.67 7.21
C ILE A 53 1.40 -8.03 7.76
N ASN A 54 0.61 -8.63 8.65
CA ASN A 54 0.95 -9.90 9.26
C ASN A 54 0.93 -11.06 8.25
N GLY A 55 -0.03 -11.08 7.33
CA GLY A 55 -0.12 -12.09 6.28
C GLY A 55 1.12 -12.11 5.40
N PHE A 56 1.53 -10.95 4.90
CA PHE A 56 2.70 -10.83 4.02
C PHE A 56 4.01 -11.12 4.74
N ARG A 57 4.18 -10.61 5.97
CA ARG A 57 5.35 -10.93 6.79
C ARG A 57 5.49 -12.43 7.04
N ARG A 58 4.37 -13.13 7.30
CA ARG A 58 4.38 -14.60 7.46
C ARG A 58 4.73 -15.34 6.18
N ALA A 59 4.39 -14.78 5.02
CA ALA A 59 4.75 -15.34 3.72
C ALA A 59 6.22 -15.04 3.32
N GLY A 60 6.96 -14.26 4.10
CA GLY A 60 8.32 -13.81 3.76
C GLY A 60 8.35 -12.68 2.74
N GLU A 61 7.20 -12.07 2.45
CA GLU A 61 7.07 -10.99 1.47
C GLU A 61 7.43 -9.62 2.08
N LYS A 62 7.94 -8.73 1.23
CA LYS A 62 8.25 -7.34 1.64
C LYS A 62 6.95 -6.55 1.85
N VAL A 63 6.90 -5.78 2.94
CA VAL A 63 5.82 -4.85 3.23
C VAL A 63 6.39 -3.45 3.42
N THR A 64 5.95 -2.51 2.59
CA THR A 64 6.26 -1.09 2.75
C THR A 64 5.23 -0.49 3.69
N VAL A 65 5.63 -0.21 4.92
CA VAL A 65 4.76 0.38 5.95
C VAL A 65 5.00 1.89 6.01
N ILE A 66 3.95 2.67 5.75
CA ILE A 66 3.97 4.13 5.72
C ILE A 66 3.54 4.69 7.07
N ASP A 67 4.38 5.53 7.70
CA ASP A 67 4.06 6.17 8.99
C ASP A 67 3.69 7.65 8.89
N SER A 68 4.13 8.37 7.85
CA SER A 68 4.00 9.83 7.77
C SER A 68 4.01 10.37 6.34
N ASP A 69 5.08 10.14 5.58
CA ASP A 69 5.21 10.66 4.21
C ASP A 69 4.76 9.63 3.16
N TYR A 70 3.47 9.70 2.80
CA TYR A 70 2.88 8.81 1.79
C TYR A 70 3.53 8.98 0.41
N GLU A 71 3.66 10.23 -0.06
CA GLU A 71 4.19 10.53 -1.39
C GLU A 71 5.66 10.15 -1.50
N GLY A 72 6.47 10.43 -0.47
CA GLY A 72 7.86 10.01 -0.40
C GLY A 72 8.00 8.48 -0.40
N ALA A 73 7.19 7.77 0.38
CA ALA A 73 7.23 6.31 0.43
C ALA A 73 6.83 5.65 -0.91
N VAL A 74 5.79 6.18 -1.57
CA VAL A 74 5.34 5.67 -2.88
C VAL A 74 6.40 5.96 -3.96
N ARG A 75 7.00 7.15 -3.97
CA ARG A 75 8.06 7.50 -4.91
C ARG A 75 9.28 6.60 -4.74
N ALA A 76 9.75 6.42 -3.50
CA ALA A 76 10.88 5.54 -3.21
C ALA A 76 10.61 4.09 -3.66
N LEU A 77 9.39 3.59 -3.48
CA LEU A 77 8.99 2.27 -3.95
C LEU A 77 8.96 2.19 -5.48
N ALA A 78 8.47 3.22 -6.17
CA ALA A 78 8.44 3.26 -7.63
C ALA A 78 9.86 3.30 -8.23
N ASP A 79 10.77 4.04 -7.60
CA ASP A 79 12.18 4.11 -7.99
C ASP A 79 12.86 2.73 -7.81
N GLU A 80 12.64 2.07 -6.65
CA GLU A 80 13.13 0.71 -6.39
C GLU A 80 12.66 -0.28 -7.48
N ILE A 81 11.36 -0.26 -7.81
CA ILE A 81 10.79 -1.14 -8.85
C ILE A 81 11.40 -0.85 -10.23
N THR A 82 11.70 0.41 -10.52
CA THR A 82 12.29 0.84 -11.81
C THR A 82 13.72 0.33 -11.94
N GLU A 83 14.55 0.54 -10.93
CA GLU A 83 15.91 0.00 -10.90
C GLU A 83 15.94 -1.52 -11.02
N ASP A 84 15.01 -2.22 -10.34
CA ASP A 84 14.89 -3.67 -10.39
C ASP A 84 14.50 -4.20 -11.78
N ARG A 85 13.84 -3.37 -12.61
CA ARG A 85 13.54 -3.70 -14.00
C ARG A 85 14.77 -3.54 -14.89
N GLU A 86 15.52 -2.47 -14.71
CA GLU A 86 16.75 -2.19 -15.50
C GLU A 86 17.81 -3.26 -15.26
N LYS A 87 18.04 -3.67 -14.00
CA LYS A 87 18.99 -4.74 -13.64
C LYS A 87 18.63 -6.11 -14.23
N ARG A 88 17.39 -6.31 -14.67
CA ARG A 88 16.86 -7.59 -15.19
C ARG A 88 16.61 -7.56 -16.71
N GLN A 89 16.96 -6.48 -17.40
CA GLN A 89 17.03 -6.48 -18.86
C GLN A 89 18.36 -7.12 -19.29
N PRO A 90 18.32 -8.14 -20.18
CA PRO A 90 19.53 -8.78 -20.70
C PRO A 90 20.34 -7.85 -21.62
#